data_AF-A0A3C7W3L0-F1
#
_entry.id   AF-A0A3C7W3L0-F1
#
_cell.length_a   1.000
_cell.length_b   1.000
_cell.length_c   1.000
_cell.angle_alpha   90.00
_cell.angle_beta   90.00
_cell.angle_gamma   90.00
#
_symmetry.space_group_name_H-M   'P 1'
#
loop_
_entity.id
_entity.type
_entity.pdbx_description
1 polymer ?
#
loop_
_entity_poly.entity_id
_entity_poly.type
_entity_poly.pdbx_seq_one_letter_code
_entity_poly.pdbx_strand_id
1 'polypeptide(L)'
;MTHTALRRYSFNRPSSSRHALNRYLLTTVGVLLSTVTLTAMAAPSERERFAECRDLAEAHYGDDTRVRLYNIRNRAGTTELRLRVNPADAAGANLLCTAPADEDAVLRTRDGVAIEPAASAPVALAER
;
A
#
# COMPACT_ATOMS: atom_id res chain seq x y z
N MET A 1 24.04 80.46 -0.20
CA MET A 1 24.23 80.35 1.26
C MET A 1 23.78 78.94 1.64
N THR A 2 24.68 77.95 1.68
CA THR A 2 25.41 77.45 2.90
C THR A 2 24.42 77.01 4.00
N HIS A 3 24.35 75.76 4.48
CA HIS A 3 25.42 74.98 5.11
C HIS A 3 25.21 73.44 5.10
N THR A 4 26.37 72.78 5.12
CA THR A 4 26.76 71.37 5.28
C THR A 4 26.60 70.84 6.72
N ALA A 5 26.47 69.50 6.88
CA ALA A 5 27.13 68.60 7.87
C ALA A 5 26.17 67.49 8.39
N LEU A 6 26.32 66.22 7.98
CA LEU A 6 27.19 65.15 8.51
C LEU A 6 26.78 64.52 9.86
N ARG A 7 26.35 63.25 9.82
CA ARG A 7 26.68 62.18 10.81
C ARG A 7 26.46 60.82 10.12
N ARG A 8 27.48 60.25 9.48
CA ARG A 8 28.31 59.14 10.00
C ARG A 8 27.62 58.26 11.05
N TYR A 9 27.25 57.05 10.65
CA TYR A 9 27.51 55.86 11.47
C TYR A 9 28.10 54.78 10.57
N SER A 10 29.38 54.52 10.78
CA SER A 10 30.15 53.44 10.20
C SER A 10 30.16 52.24 11.18
N PHE A 11 30.46 51.06 10.63
CA PHE A 11 30.86 49.81 11.31
C PHE A 11 29.73 49.06 12.06
N ASN A 12 29.51 47.76 11.87
CA ASN A 12 30.46 46.66 11.68
C ASN A 12 29.86 45.49 10.88
N ARG A 13 30.61 44.95 9.92
CA ARG A 13 30.66 43.51 9.61
C ARG A 13 31.77 42.95 10.53
N PRO A 14 31.67 41.75 11.13
CA PRO A 14 32.03 40.57 10.34
C PRO A 14 31.41 39.22 10.78
N SER A 15 31.62 38.25 9.89
CA SER A 15 31.79 36.80 10.10
C SER A 15 30.66 36.00 10.76
N SER A 16 30.09 35.08 9.97
CA SER A 16 30.29 33.66 10.25
C SER A 16 30.04 32.85 8.98
N SER A 17 31.10 32.66 8.21
CA SER A 17 31.17 31.63 7.18
C SER A 17 31.51 30.32 7.90
N ARG A 18 30.48 29.61 8.34
CA ARG A 18 30.49 28.23 8.86
C ARG A 18 29.09 27.70 8.55
N HIS A 19 28.81 26.75 7.67
CA HIS A 19 29.47 25.48 7.46
C HIS A 19 29.16 25.01 6.05
N ALA A 20 30.14 25.09 5.15
CA ALA A 20 30.20 24.17 4.04
C ALA A 20 30.54 22.78 4.59
N LEU A 21 29.95 21.75 3.98
CA LEU A 21 30.29 20.33 4.15
C LEU A 21 30.02 19.78 5.56
N ASN A 22 28.90 19.08 5.72
CA ASN A 22 28.89 17.61 5.92
C ASN A 22 27.48 17.17 6.36
N ARG A 23 27.08 15.95 5.95
CA ARG A 23 25.80 15.27 6.26
C ARG A 23 24.64 15.85 5.43
N TYR A 24 24.11 15.19 4.43
CA TYR A 24 23.38 13.91 4.52
C TYR A 24 23.53 13.11 3.21
N LEU A 25 24.67 12.47 3.04
CA LEU A 25 24.74 11.18 2.34
C LEU A 25 24.53 10.12 3.42
N LEU A 26 23.72 9.09 3.14
CA LEU A 26 23.12 8.11 4.08
C LEU A 26 21.84 8.68 4.70
N THR A 27 20.65 8.31 4.26
CA THR A 27 20.09 6.97 4.47
C THR A 27 19.00 6.65 3.44
N THR A 28 19.32 5.91 2.38
CA THR A 28 18.33 5.13 1.64
C THR A 28 18.04 3.85 2.42
N VAL A 29 17.35 3.97 3.55
CA VAL A 29 16.55 2.87 4.08
C VAL A 29 15.11 3.26 3.77
N GLY A 30 14.65 2.87 2.58
CA GLY A 30 13.24 2.94 2.25
C GLY A 30 12.49 2.12 3.30
N VAL A 31 11.80 2.80 4.20
CA VAL A 31 10.96 2.18 5.22
C VAL A 31 9.80 1.48 4.50
N LEU A 32 10.00 0.21 4.17
CA LEU A 32 8.95 -0.70 3.72
C LEU A 32 8.22 -1.34 4.90
N LEU A 33 8.05 -0.63 6.02
CA LEU A 33 7.37 -1.12 7.22
C LEU A 33 6.23 -0.18 7.61
N SER A 34 5.08 -0.29 6.95
CA SER A 34 3.88 0.44 7.43
C SER A 34 2.53 -0.22 7.14
N THR A 35 2.45 -1.49 6.72
CA THR A 35 1.14 -2.06 6.31
C THR A 35 0.86 -3.49 6.76
N VAL A 36 1.16 -3.83 8.03
CA VAL A 36 0.80 -5.15 8.60
C VAL A 36 -0.20 -5.03 9.78
N THR A 37 -0.66 -3.82 10.12
CA THR A 37 -1.42 -3.64 11.37
C THR A 37 -2.87 -4.14 11.28
N LEU A 38 -3.52 -4.11 10.12
CA LEU A 38 -4.95 -4.40 10.05
C LEU A 38 -5.27 -5.90 10.09
N THR A 39 -4.50 -6.74 9.39
CA THR A 39 -4.68 -8.20 9.43
C THR A 39 -4.31 -8.79 10.78
N ALA A 40 -3.31 -8.23 11.47
CA ALA A 40 -2.94 -8.66 12.81
C ALA A 40 -4.07 -8.44 13.84
N MET A 41 -4.92 -7.42 13.64
CA MET A 41 -6.04 -7.10 14.54
C MET A 41 -7.36 -7.76 14.13
N ALA A 42 -7.39 -8.42 12.98
CA ALA A 42 -8.57 -9.14 12.48
C ALA A 42 -8.82 -10.43 13.29
N ALA A 43 -10.09 -10.84 13.40
CA ALA A 43 -10.46 -12.11 14.01
C ALA A 43 -9.83 -13.29 13.25
N PRO A 44 -9.63 -14.47 13.87
CA PRO A 44 -9.02 -15.62 13.21
C PRO A 44 -9.69 -15.97 11.87
N SER A 45 -11.03 -16.00 11.85
CA SER A 45 -11.82 -16.26 10.63
C SER A 45 -11.69 -15.16 9.58
N GLU A 46 -11.40 -13.92 9.95
CA GLU A 46 -11.14 -12.82 9.01
C GLU A 46 -9.74 -12.93 8.39
N ARG A 47 -8.77 -13.45 9.14
CA ARG A 47 -7.40 -13.70 8.65
C ARG A 47 -7.35 -14.86 7.67
N GLU A 48 -8.04 -15.95 7.97
CA GLU A 48 -8.18 -17.11 7.08
C GLU A 48 -8.80 -16.66 5.75
N ARG A 49 -9.92 -15.95 5.80
CA ARG A 49 -10.57 -15.37 4.62
C ARG A 49 -9.67 -14.40 3.85
N PHE A 50 -8.86 -13.60 4.55
CA PHE A 50 -7.91 -12.72 3.89
C PHE A 50 -6.85 -13.51 3.12
N ALA A 51 -6.37 -14.63 3.66
CA ALA A 51 -5.41 -15.50 2.99
C ALA A 51 -6.03 -16.11 1.72
N GLU A 52 -7.25 -16.66 1.81
CA GLU A 52 -7.97 -17.21 0.65
C GLU A 52 -8.14 -16.17 -0.47
N CYS A 53 -8.62 -14.97 -0.12
CA CYS A 53 -8.81 -13.91 -1.12
C CYS A 53 -7.50 -13.31 -1.64
N ARG A 54 -6.41 -13.38 -0.88
CA ARG A 54 -5.08 -13.03 -1.39
C ARG A 54 -4.66 -14.06 -2.43
N ASP A 55 -4.79 -15.34 -2.12
CA ASP A 55 -4.37 -16.42 -3.02
C ASP A 55 -5.19 -16.37 -4.34
N LEU A 56 -6.49 -16.04 -4.28
CA LEU A 56 -7.30 -15.76 -5.47
C LEU A 56 -6.82 -14.55 -6.27
N ALA A 57 -6.43 -13.48 -5.58
CA ALA A 57 -5.91 -12.28 -6.24
C ALA A 57 -4.54 -12.54 -6.90
N GLU A 58 -3.67 -13.31 -6.25
CA GLU A 58 -2.38 -13.75 -6.80
C GLU A 58 -2.58 -14.68 -8.00
N ALA A 59 -3.54 -15.63 -7.92
CA ALA A 59 -3.88 -16.49 -9.06
C ALA A 59 -4.41 -15.71 -10.28
N HIS A 60 -5.08 -14.57 -10.07
CA HIS A 60 -5.62 -13.77 -11.16
C HIS A 60 -4.63 -12.72 -11.70
N TYR A 61 -3.91 -12.02 -10.81
CA TYR A 61 -3.03 -10.90 -11.18
C TYR A 61 -1.54 -11.26 -11.23
N GLY A 62 -1.18 -12.49 -10.85
CA GLY A 62 0.19 -13.01 -10.78
C GLY A 62 0.75 -13.02 -9.35
N ASP A 63 1.71 -13.91 -9.08
CA ASP A 63 2.27 -14.17 -7.74
C ASP A 63 2.99 -12.96 -7.12
N ASP A 64 3.51 -12.04 -7.94
CA ASP A 64 4.16 -10.80 -7.47
C ASP A 64 3.15 -9.70 -7.06
N THR A 65 1.87 -10.05 -7.00
CA THR A 65 0.79 -9.11 -6.67
C THR A 65 0.77 -8.77 -5.19
N ARG A 66 0.93 -7.47 -4.88
CA ARG A 66 0.82 -7.01 -3.49
C ARG A 66 -0.63 -6.76 -3.10
N VAL A 67 -1.18 -7.66 -2.29
CA VAL A 67 -2.52 -7.54 -1.70
C VAL A 67 -2.46 -6.92 -0.31
N ARG A 68 -3.35 -5.96 -0.03
CA ARG A 68 -3.45 -5.30 1.29
C ARG A 68 -4.90 -5.21 1.74
N LEU A 69 -5.18 -5.69 2.96
CA LEU A 69 -6.45 -5.41 3.62
C LEU A 69 -6.46 -3.96 4.08
N TYR A 70 -7.47 -3.19 3.68
CA TYR A 70 -7.60 -1.78 4.11
C TYR A 70 -8.89 -1.50 4.88
N ASN A 71 -9.88 -2.39 4.82
CA ASN A 71 -11.10 -2.25 5.61
C ASN A 71 -11.78 -3.61 5.81
N ILE A 72 -12.45 -3.78 6.95
CA ILE A 72 -13.32 -4.91 7.25
C ILE A 72 -14.71 -4.34 7.55
N ARG A 73 -15.73 -4.82 6.87
CA ARG A 73 -17.11 -4.41 7.09
C ARG A 73 -17.96 -5.62 7.41
N ASN A 74 -18.60 -5.60 8.57
CA ASN A 74 -19.60 -6.59 8.95
C ASN A 74 -20.99 -6.00 8.74
N ARG A 75 -21.83 -6.65 7.92
CA ARG A 75 -23.23 -6.25 7.69
C ARG A 75 -24.13 -7.48 7.62
N ALA A 76 -25.18 -7.48 8.44
CA ALA A 76 -26.25 -8.50 8.40
C ALA A 76 -25.72 -9.95 8.33
N GLY A 77 -24.67 -10.26 9.10
CA GLY A 77 -24.07 -11.60 9.14
C GLY A 77 -23.06 -11.90 8.03
N THR A 78 -22.83 -10.97 7.09
CA THR A 78 -21.79 -11.08 6.06
C THR A 78 -20.58 -10.24 6.43
N THR A 79 -19.39 -10.84 6.34
CA THR A 79 -18.10 -10.15 6.45
C THR A 79 -17.59 -9.80 5.05
N GLU A 80 -17.40 -8.51 4.81
CA GLU A 80 -16.79 -7.97 3.59
C GLU A 80 -15.38 -7.46 3.92
N LEU A 81 -14.36 -8.11 3.34
CA LEU A 81 -12.97 -7.68 3.38
C LEU A 81 -12.68 -6.80 2.16
N ARG A 82 -12.21 -5.58 2.39
CA ARG A 82 -11.84 -4.68 1.29
C ARG A 82 -10.34 -4.69 1.08
N LEU A 83 -9.95 -5.08 -0.13
CA LEU A 83 -8.58 -5.32 -0.51
C LEU A 83 -8.11 -4.25 -1.49
N ARG A 84 -6.85 -3.85 -1.36
CA ARG A 84 -6.16 -3.09 -2.39
C ARG A 84 -5.07 -3.97 -2.97
N VAL A 85 -5.16 -4.21 -4.26
CA VAL A 85 -4.31 -5.08 -5.03
C VAL A 85 -3.42 -4.22 -5.91
N ASN A 86 -2.11 -4.46 -5.89
CA ASN A 86 -1.15 -3.76 -6.74
C ASN A 86 -0.30 -4.81 -7.44
N PRO A 87 -0.67 -5.21 -8.67
CA PRO A 87 0.14 -6.08 -9.51
C PRO A 87 1.45 -5.40 -9.90
N ALA A 88 2.48 -6.16 -10.27
CA ALA A 88 3.78 -5.61 -10.67
C ALA A 88 3.69 -4.79 -11.97
N ASP A 89 2.97 -5.32 -12.96
CA ASP A 89 2.93 -4.78 -14.32
C ASP A 89 1.61 -4.07 -14.68
N ALA A 90 0.71 -3.87 -13.70
CA ALA A 90 -0.60 -3.28 -13.94
C ALA A 90 -0.98 -2.22 -12.89
N ALA A 91 -1.96 -1.40 -13.24
CA ALA A 91 -2.51 -0.43 -12.30
C ALA A 91 -3.16 -1.13 -11.11
N GLY A 92 -2.94 -0.59 -9.92
CA GLY A 92 -3.57 -1.11 -8.71
C GLY A 92 -5.10 -0.99 -8.73
N ALA A 93 -5.77 -2.00 -8.20
CA ALA A 93 -7.22 -2.11 -8.14
C ALA A 93 -7.71 -2.26 -6.69
N ASN A 94 -8.96 -1.87 -6.43
CA ASN A 94 -9.63 -2.14 -5.16
C ASN A 94 -10.65 -3.26 -5.38
N LEU A 95 -10.54 -4.31 -4.58
CA LEU A 95 -11.38 -5.50 -4.64
C LEU A 95 -12.17 -5.68 -3.35
N LEU A 96 -13.28 -6.37 -3.47
CA LEU A 96 -14.15 -6.79 -2.39
C LEU A 96 -14.07 -8.30 -2.29
N CYS A 97 -13.72 -8.79 -1.12
CA CYS A 97 -13.75 -10.20 -0.79
C CYS A 97 -14.95 -10.41 0.14
N THR A 98 -15.94 -11.11 -0.36
CA THR A 98 -17.18 -11.39 0.38
C THR A 98 -17.34 -12.89 0.49
N ALA A 99 -17.50 -13.38 1.71
CA ALA A 99 -17.85 -14.76 2.00
C ALA A 99 -19.08 -14.75 2.92
N PRO A 100 -20.23 -15.29 2.47
CA PRO A 100 -21.25 -15.79 3.39
C PRO A 100 -20.60 -16.76 4.38
N ALA A 101 -21.16 -16.91 5.58
CA ALA A 101 -20.52 -17.64 6.68
C ALA A 101 -20.19 -19.12 6.38
N ASP A 102 -20.79 -19.70 5.32
CA ASP A 102 -20.68 -21.11 4.95
C ASP A 102 -20.38 -21.32 3.45
N GLU A 103 -19.91 -20.29 2.74
CA GLU A 103 -19.60 -20.36 1.30
C GLU A 103 -18.16 -19.92 1.02
N ASP A 104 -17.61 -20.39 -0.10
CA ASP A 104 -16.28 -20.00 -0.56
C ASP A 104 -16.16 -18.49 -0.72
N ALA A 105 -14.98 -17.96 -0.40
CA ALA A 105 -14.72 -16.54 -0.53
C ALA A 105 -14.72 -16.11 -2.01
N VAL A 106 -15.60 -15.17 -2.36
CA VAL A 106 -15.68 -14.65 -3.73
C VAL A 106 -14.99 -13.30 -3.80
N LEU A 107 -14.01 -13.19 -4.70
CA LEU A 107 -13.34 -11.95 -5.04
C LEU A 107 -14.14 -11.19 -6.10
N ARG A 108 -14.39 -9.90 -5.86
CA ARG A 108 -15.18 -9.04 -6.73
C ARG A 108 -14.49 -7.70 -6.93
N THR A 109 -14.73 -7.05 -8.06
CA THR A 109 -14.39 -5.63 -8.24
C THR A 109 -15.28 -4.76 -7.37
N ARG A 110 -14.94 -3.47 -7.24
CA ARG A 110 -15.81 -2.49 -6.55
C ARG A 110 -17.20 -2.39 -7.17
N ASP A 111 -17.32 -2.68 -8.45
CA ASP A 111 -18.58 -2.61 -9.20
C ASP A 111 -19.40 -3.91 -9.09
N GLY A 112 -18.94 -4.87 -8.29
CA GLY A 112 -19.64 -6.11 -8.00
C GLY A 112 -19.40 -7.24 -9.00
N VAL A 113 -18.48 -7.04 -9.96
CA VAL A 113 -18.12 -8.08 -10.94
C VAL A 113 -17.25 -9.13 -10.27
N ALA A 114 -17.66 -10.39 -10.30
CA ALA A 114 -16.87 -11.50 -9.79
C ALA A 114 -15.60 -11.69 -10.63
N ILE A 115 -14.49 -11.91 -9.94
CA ILE A 115 -13.20 -12.23 -10.55
C ILE A 115 -13.07 -13.74 -10.48
N GLU A 116 -13.18 -14.37 -11.64
CA GLU A 116 -12.81 -15.77 -11.78
C GLU A 116 -11.28 -15.85 -11.63
N PRO A 117 -10.73 -16.71 -10.77
CA PRO A 117 -9.31 -17.02 -10.82
C PRO A 117 -9.01 -17.48 -12.24
N ALA A 118 -7.92 -16.98 -12.84
CA ALA A 118 -7.52 -17.43 -14.16
C ALA A 118 -7.40 -18.94 -14.08
N ALA A 119 -8.32 -19.65 -14.75
CA ALA A 119 -8.41 -21.09 -14.64
C ALA A 119 -7.01 -21.67 -14.85
N SER A 120 -6.41 -22.20 -13.78
CA SER A 120 -5.24 -23.04 -13.91
C SER A 120 -5.66 -24.11 -14.89
N ALA A 121 -5.16 -24.01 -16.13
CA ALA A 121 -5.43 -25.00 -17.15
C ALA A 121 -5.20 -26.37 -16.50
N PRO A 122 -6.14 -27.32 -16.62
CA PRO A 122 -5.94 -28.63 -16.02
C PRO A 122 -4.59 -29.10 -16.55
N VAL A 123 -3.66 -29.38 -15.62
CA VAL A 123 -2.38 -30.01 -15.94
C VAL A 123 -2.76 -31.26 -16.72
N ALA A 124 -2.63 -31.19 -18.04
CA ALA A 124 -2.85 -32.32 -18.89
C ALA A 124 -1.82 -33.34 -18.42
N LEU A 125 -2.34 -34.39 -17.78
CA LEU A 125 -1.65 -35.60 -17.43
C LEU A 125 -1.08 -36.14 -18.75
N ALA A 126 0.12 -35.70 -19.11
CA ALA A 126 0.89 -36.31 -20.18
C ALA A 126 1.41 -37.63 -19.62
N GLU A 127 0.53 -38.62 -19.56
CA GLU A 127 0.96 -40.00 -19.60
C GLU A 127 1.72 -40.22 -20.92
N ARG A 128 3.03 -40.45 -20.82
CA ARG A 128 3.78 -41.46 -21.60
C ARG A 128 5.26 -41.47 -21.23
#